data_AF-A0A4V2YGG1-F1
#
_entry.id   AF-A0A4V2YGG1-F1
#
_cell.length_a   1.000
_cell.length_b   1.000
_cell.length_c   1.000
_cell.angle_alpha   90.00
_cell.angle_beta   90.00
_cell.angle_gamma   90.00
#
_symmetry.space_group_name_H-M   'P 1'
#
loop_
_entity.id
_entity.type
_entity.pdbx_description
1 polymer ?
#
loop_
_entity_poly.entity_id
_entity_poly.type
_entity_poly.pdbx_seq_one_letter_code
_entity_poly.pdbx_strand_id
1 'polypeptide(L)'
;MTAWPQVRDRITARDARGLADLVITLSDADRAEVARRLPDLRRDLREAADRRARERWSLGLGEDEGDGEWDDGEGDGRGPG
;
A
#
# COMPACT_ATOMS: atom_id res chain seq x y z
N MET A 1 -6.94 14.25 21.66
CA MET A 1 -6.22 14.40 20.38
C MET A 1 -6.50 13.16 19.57
N THR A 2 -6.81 13.29 18.28
CA THR A 2 -7.04 12.11 17.43
C THR A 2 -5.71 11.53 16.97
N ALA A 3 -5.55 10.20 17.00
CA ALA A 3 -4.35 9.53 16.52
C ALA A 3 -4.19 9.56 14.99
N TRP A 4 -5.25 9.92 14.28
CA TRP A 4 -5.34 9.86 12.82
C TRP A 4 -4.21 10.60 12.07
N PRO A 5 -3.85 11.87 12.41
CA PRO A 5 -2.79 12.57 11.68
C PRO A 5 -1.45 11.84 11.75
N GLN A 6 -1.11 11.29 12.92
CA GLN A 6 0.15 10.56 13.14
C GLN A 6 0.18 9.26 12.34
N VAL A 7 -0.92 8.50 12.34
CA VAL A 7 -1.05 7.28 11.53
C VAL A 7 -0.93 7.59 10.03
N ARG A 8 -1.63 8.62 9.56
CA ARG A 8 -1.58 9.05 8.16
C ARG A 8 -0.16 9.40 7.72
N ASP A 9 0.55 10.15 8.54
CA ASP A 9 1.91 10.60 8.23
C ASP A 9 2.87 9.41 8.15
N ARG A 10 2.76 8.42 9.07
CA ARG A 10 3.59 7.20 9.03
C ARG A 10 3.29 6.32 7.83
N ILE A 11 2.02 6.18 7.44
CA ILE A 11 1.64 5.46 6.21
C ILE A 11 2.22 6.16 4.97
N THR A 12 2.11 7.49 4.91
CA THR A 12 2.62 8.28 3.79
C THR A 12 4.14 8.22 3.68
N ALA A 13 4.83 8.22 4.82
CA ALA A 13 6.28 8.04 4.91
C ALA A 13 6.75 6.59 4.69
N ARG A 14 5.81 5.62 4.57
CA ARG A 14 6.09 4.17 4.50
C ARG A 14 6.90 3.66 5.71
N ASP A 15 6.74 4.28 6.87
CA ASP A 15 7.41 3.88 8.12
C ASP A 15 6.64 2.75 8.80
N ALA A 16 6.91 1.52 8.38
CA ALA A 16 6.24 0.33 8.89
C ALA A 16 6.51 0.09 10.39
N ARG A 17 7.75 0.35 10.85
CA ARG A 17 8.14 0.13 12.24
C ARG A 17 7.49 1.16 13.15
N GLY A 18 7.60 2.44 12.81
CA GLY A 18 6.98 3.50 13.60
C GLY A 18 5.46 3.44 13.58
N LEU A 19 4.85 2.91 12.50
CA LEU A 19 3.41 2.64 12.48
C LEU A 19 3.03 1.52 13.46
N ALA A 20 3.78 0.41 13.48
CA ALA A 20 3.53 -0.69 14.41
C ALA A 20 3.64 -0.25 15.87
N ASP A 21 4.71 0.48 16.20
CA ASP A 21 4.93 1.03 17.54
C ASP A 21 3.78 1.96 17.95
N LEU A 22 3.33 2.83 17.05
CA LEU A 22 2.20 3.72 17.30
C LEU A 22 0.91 2.93 17.55
N VAL A 23 0.56 1.96 16.69
CA VAL A 23 -0.68 1.19 16.78
C VAL A 23 -0.82 0.45 18.11
N ILE A 24 0.28 -0.06 18.67
CA ILE A 24 0.28 -0.74 19.97
C ILE A 24 -0.14 0.22 21.10
N THR A 25 0.28 1.48 21.03
CA THR A 25 -0.02 2.51 22.03
C THR A 25 -1.43 3.12 21.92
N LEU A 26 -2.14 2.88 20.82
CA LEU A 26 -3.47 3.45 20.60
C LEU A 26 -4.54 2.82 21.50
N SER A 27 -5.50 3.64 21.93
CA SER A 27 -6.73 3.14 22.54
C SER A 27 -7.60 2.44 21.51
N ASP A 28 -8.56 1.63 21.96
CA ASP A 28 -9.49 0.97 21.03
C ASP A 28 -10.42 1.96 20.31
N ALA A 29 -10.74 3.10 20.96
CA ALA A 29 -11.49 4.18 20.33
C ALA A 29 -10.70 4.82 19.19
N ASP A 30 -9.40 5.06 19.39
CA ASP A 30 -8.51 5.58 18.36
C ASP A 30 -8.30 4.56 17.22
N ARG A 31 -8.14 3.27 17.56
CA ARG A 31 -8.05 2.19 16.56
C ARG A 31 -9.31 2.12 15.70
N ALA A 32 -10.49 2.22 16.30
CA ALA A 32 -11.76 2.25 15.56
C ALA A 32 -11.89 3.48 14.67
N GLU A 33 -11.44 4.65 15.12
CA GLU A 33 -11.41 5.87 14.30
C GLU A 33 -10.47 5.71 13.09
N VAL A 34 -9.25 5.21 13.32
CA VAL A 34 -8.27 4.95 12.27
C VAL A 34 -8.81 3.94 11.25
N ALA A 35 -9.40 2.83 11.72
CA ALA A 35 -9.97 1.80 10.86
C ALA A 35 -11.06 2.36 9.93
N ARG A 36 -11.91 3.28 10.43
CA ARG A 36 -12.96 3.93 9.61
C ARG A 36 -12.39 4.80 8.50
N ARG A 37 -11.20 5.38 8.67
CA ARG A 37 -10.60 6.35 7.73
C ARG A 37 -9.59 5.72 6.76
N LEU A 38 -9.08 4.52 7.06
CA LEU A 38 -8.13 3.80 6.21
C LEU A 38 -8.60 3.57 4.76
N PRO A 39 -9.87 3.20 4.50
CA PRO A 39 -10.35 3.00 3.13
C PRO A 39 -10.26 4.27 2.27
N ASP A 40 -10.62 5.42 2.83
CA ASP A 40 -10.53 6.71 2.14
C ASP A 40 -9.06 7.06 1.84
N LEU A 41 -8.17 6.91 2.83
CA LEU A 41 -6.73 7.14 2.61
C LEU A 41 -6.17 6.23 1.52
N ARG A 42 -6.58 4.95 1.48
CA ARG A 42 -6.17 4.01 0.42
C ARG A 42 -6.64 4.48 -0.96
N ARG A 43 -7.89 4.95 -1.07
CA ARG A 43 -8.41 5.52 -2.33
C ARG A 43 -7.57 6.72 -2.75
N ASP A 44 -7.34 7.66 -1.85
CA ASP A 44 -6.61 8.89 -2.14
C ASP A 44 -5.15 8.61 -2.58
N LEU A 45 -4.47 7.67 -1.92
CA LEU A 45 -3.11 7.25 -2.30
C LEU A 45 -3.08 6.56 -3.66
N ARG A 46 -4.11 5.76 -3.99
CA ARG A 46 -4.23 5.12 -5.30
C ARG A 46 -4.47 6.15 -6.40
N GLU A 47 -5.41 7.08 -6.20
CA GLU A 47 -5.67 8.16 -7.14
C GLU A 47 -4.43 9.05 -7.36
N ALA A 48 -3.68 9.33 -6.30
CA ALA A 48 -2.42 10.06 -6.41
C ALA A 48 -1.35 9.28 -7.19
N ALA A 49 -1.27 7.95 -7.02
CA ALA A 49 -0.39 7.10 -7.80
C ALA A 49 -0.80 7.05 -9.27
N ASP A 50 -2.09 6.87 -9.56
CA ASP A 50 -2.64 6.85 -10.92
C ASP A 50 -2.42 8.19 -11.62
N ARG A 51 -2.59 9.31 -10.91
CA ARG A 51 -2.30 10.64 -11.45
C ARG A 51 -0.82 10.81 -11.79
N ARG A 52 0.10 10.45 -10.88
CA ARG A 52 1.55 10.48 -11.15
C ARG A 52 1.95 9.58 -12.31
N ALA A 53 1.31 8.42 -12.44
CA ALA A 53 1.51 7.54 -13.59
C ALA A 53 1.06 8.24 -14.88
N ARG A 54 -0.16 8.77 -14.94
CA ARG A 54 -0.63 9.51 -16.13
C ARG A 54 0.25 10.71 -16.48
N GLU A 55 0.71 11.47 -15.48
CA GLU A 55 1.66 12.57 -15.68
C GLU A 55 3.00 12.07 -16.23
N ARG A 56 3.53 10.96 -15.71
CA ARG A 56 4.77 10.33 -16.22
C ARG A 56 4.64 9.88 -17.67
N TRP A 57 3.49 9.34 -18.05
CA TRP A 57 3.20 8.92 -19.43
C TRP A 57 2.99 10.13 -20.35
N SER A 58 2.38 11.21 -19.84
CA SER A 58 2.24 12.48 -20.56
C SER A 58 3.57 13.24 -20.75
N LEU A 59 4.57 12.95 -19.91
CA LEU A 59 5.92 13.54 -19.97
C LEU A 59 6.91 12.75 -20.86
N GLY A 60 6.45 11.73 -21.59
CA GLY A 60 7.28 11.04 -22.59
C GLY A 60 8.45 10.25 -21.99
N LEU A 61 8.31 9.70 -20.79
CA LEU A 61 9.23 8.70 -20.24
C LEU A 61 8.59 7.32 -20.39
N GLY A 62 8.46 6.89 -21.65
CA GLY A 62 8.13 5.51 -21.99
C GLY A 62 9.30 4.57 -21.67
N GLU A 63 8.95 3.32 -21.42
CA GLU A 63 9.83 2.15 -21.41
C GLU A 63 10.64 1.95 -20.11
N ASP A 64 9.98 1.30 -19.15
CA ASP A 64 10.62 0.20 -18.40
C ASP A 64 9.59 -0.94 -18.39
N GLU A 65 9.72 -1.82 -19.38
CA GLU A 65 9.01 -3.10 -19.48
C GLU A 65 9.40 -3.96 -18.29
N GLY A 66 8.60 -3.91 -17.24
CA GLY A 66 8.60 -4.93 -16.20
C GLY A 66 7.91 -6.18 -16.73
N ASP A 67 8.68 -7.02 -17.44
CA ASP A 67 8.35 -8.43 -17.64
C ASP A 67 8.41 -9.15 -16.27
N GLY A 68 7.30 -9.05 -15.55
CA GLY A 68 7.01 -9.86 -14.39
C GLY A 68 6.05 -10.95 -14.82
N GLU A 69 6.56 -11.95 -15.53
CA GLU A 69 5.95 -13.26 -15.66
C GLU A 69 5.60 -13.75 -14.25
N TRP A 70 4.32 -13.66 -13.89
CA TRP A 70 3.81 -14.31 -12.70
C TRP A 70 3.83 -15.81 -13.00
N ASP A 71 4.91 -16.47 -12.60
CA ASP A 71 5.02 -17.92 -12.54
C ASP A 71 3.92 -18.45 -11.61
N ASP A 72 2.75 -18.74 -12.18
CA ASP A 72 1.70 -19.53 -11.56
C ASP A 72 2.25 -20.96 -11.42
N GLY A 73 2.82 -21.24 -10.25
CA GLY A 73 3.43 -22.53 -9.93
C GLY A 73 2.48 -23.69 -10.19
N GLU A 74 2.76 -24.44 -11.26
CA GLU A 74 2.17 -25.75 -11.52
C GLU A 74 3.30 -26.78 -11.61
N GLY A 75 3.47 -27.54 -10.54
CA GLY A 75 4.56 -28.48 -10.42
C GLY A 75 4.47 -29.38 -9.20
N ASP A 76 3.37 -30.14 -9.06
CA ASP A 76 3.40 -31.35 -8.24
C ASP A 76 3.29 -32.58 -9.14
N GLY A 77 4.40 -33.33 -9.16
CA GLY A 77 4.74 -34.32 -10.17
C GLY A 77 3.91 -35.59 -10.09
N ARG A 78 3.33 -35.96 -11.22
CA ARG A 78 2.91 -37.34 -11.49
C ARG A 78 3.90 -37.96 -12.47
N GLY A 79 4.99 -38.50 -11.93
CA GLY A 79 5.93 -39.31 -12.71
C GLY A 79 5.29 -40.64 -13.12
N PRO A 80 5.48 -41.11 -14.36
CA PRO A 80 5.16 -42.48 -14.75
C PRO A 80 6.33 -43.42 -14.38
N GLY A 81 6.02 -44.54 -13.75
CA GLY A 81 6.98 -45.59 -13.41
C GLY A 81 6.34 -46.67 -12.56
#